data_AF-A0A9E3V4V1-F1
#
_entry.id   AF-A0A9E3V4V1-F1
#
_cell.length_a   1.000
_cell.length_b   1.000
_cell.length_c   1.000
_cell.angle_alpha   90.00
_cell.angle_beta   90.00
_cell.angle_gamma   90.00
#
_symmetry.space_group_name_H-M   'P 1'
#
loop_
_entity.id
_entity.type
_entity.pdbx_description
1 polymer ?
#
loop_
_entity_poly.entity_id
_entity_poly.type
_entity_poly.pdbx_seq_one_letter_code
_entity_poly.pdbx_strand_id
1 'polypeptide(L)'
;MFLRTYTPGPPLDGYIDRFWLVSDTPSHPRERILPSGAVELVINLSDDEIRIYDPSHPDRPRRYPGAVVSGPYRGFFLIDPLQHASII
;
A
#
# COMPACT_ATOMS: atom_id res chain seq x y z
N MET A 1 5.64 2.45 -13.89
CA MET A 1 5.32 1.35 -12.95
C MET A 1 6.36 0.26 -13.08
N PHE A 2 7.21 0.20 -12.08
CA PHE A 2 8.23 -0.81 -11.84
C PHE A 2 7.80 -1.62 -10.62
N LEU A 3 7.73 -2.95 -10.77
CA LEU A 3 7.43 -3.88 -9.68
C LEU A 3 8.64 -4.79 -9.49
N ARG A 4 9.16 -4.85 -8.26
CA ARG A 4 10.20 -5.79 -7.87
C ARG A 4 9.68 -6.68 -6.76
N THR A 5 9.90 -7.97 -6.86
CA THR A 5 9.59 -8.92 -5.78
C THR A 5 10.87 -9.45 -5.17
N TYR A 6 10.79 -9.87 -3.92
CA TYR A 6 11.88 -10.50 -3.19
C TYR A 6 11.31 -11.62 -2.32
N THR A 7 12.07 -12.71 -2.17
CA THR A 7 11.76 -13.76 -1.19
C THR A 7 12.76 -13.61 -0.06
N PRO A 8 12.31 -13.23 1.15
CA PRO A 8 13.18 -13.13 2.31
C PRO A 8 13.89 -14.46 2.60
N GLY A 9 15.09 -14.40 3.18
CA GLY A 9 15.72 -15.57 3.74
C GLY A 9 15.11 -15.98 5.09
N PRO A 10 15.48 -17.15 5.62
CA PRO A 10 15.09 -17.56 6.97
C PRO A 10 15.51 -16.52 8.04
N PRO A 11 14.69 -16.27 9.08
CA PRO A 11 13.43 -16.95 9.41
C PRO A 11 12.18 -16.31 8.79
N LEU A 12 12.34 -15.25 7.99
CA LEU A 12 11.21 -14.44 7.52
C LEU A 12 10.43 -15.12 6.40
N ASP A 13 11.05 -16.05 5.67
CA ASP A 13 10.40 -16.91 4.68
C ASP A 13 9.22 -17.72 5.24
N GLY A 14 9.21 -18.01 6.54
CA GLY A 14 8.10 -18.68 7.22
C GLY A 14 6.88 -17.80 7.51
N TYR A 15 7.00 -16.47 7.36
CA TYR A 15 5.94 -15.52 7.75
C TYR A 15 5.53 -14.56 6.63
N ILE A 16 6.41 -14.32 5.67
CA ILE A 16 6.21 -13.35 4.58
C ILE A 16 5.85 -14.09 3.31
N ASP A 17 4.55 -14.12 2.97
CA ASP A 17 4.06 -14.68 1.70
C ASP A 17 4.55 -13.86 0.49
N ARG A 18 4.57 -12.52 0.62
CA ARG A 18 4.96 -11.60 -0.45
C ARG A 18 5.74 -10.42 0.10
N PHE A 19 6.88 -10.15 -0.51
CA PHE A 19 7.65 -8.93 -0.32
C PHE A 19 7.86 -8.29 -1.69
N TRP A 20 7.48 -7.02 -1.83
CA TRP A 20 7.56 -6.32 -3.09
C TRP A 20 7.92 -4.86 -2.89
N LEU A 21 8.38 -4.24 -3.97
CA LEU A 21 8.59 -2.80 -4.09
C LEU A 21 7.88 -2.39 -5.36
N VAL A 22 6.96 -1.43 -5.24
CA VAL A 22 6.42 -0.72 -6.41
C VAL A 22 7.03 0.67 -6.42
N SER A 23 7.58 1.04 -7.57
CA SER A 23 8.06 2.39 -7.86
C SER A 23 7.49 2.89 -9.19
N ASP A 24 7.37 4.20 -9.36
CA ASP A 24 6.75 4.88 -10.52
C ASP A 24 5.24 4.63 -10.66
N THR A 25 4.44 5.66 -10.38
CA THR A 25 2.99 5.53 -10.40
C THR A 25 2.31 6.07 -11.66
N PRO A 26 1.15 5.51 -12.05
CA PRO A 26 0.36 6.00 -13.18
C PRO A 26 -0.09 7.45 -12.94
N SER A 27 -0.25 8.24 -14.02
CA SER A 27 -0.81 9.60 -13.97
C SER A 27 -2.35 9.56 -13.90
N HIS A 28 -2.89 8.80 -12.95
CA HIS A 28 -4.31 8.77 -12.65
C HIS A 28 -4.53 9.23 -11.21
N PRO A 29 -5.59 10.00 -10.95
CA PRO A 29 -5.73 10.69 -9.66
C PRO A 29 -6.07 9.74 -8.51
N ARG A 30 -6.62 8.55 -8.80
CA ARG A 30 -7.00 7.56 -7.79
C ARG A 30 -6.91 6.13 -8.28
N GLU A 31 -6.48 5.24 -7.40
CA GLU A 31 -6.44 3.79 -7.63
C GLU A 31 -7.26 3.05 -6.56
N ARG A 32 -7.91 1.95 -6.95
CA ARG A 32 -8.70 1.11 -6.04
C ARG A 32 -7.85 -0.05 -5.55
N ILE A 33 -7.71 -0.17 -4.23
CA ILE A 33 -7.09 -1.33 -3.61
C ILE A 33 -8.19 -2.32 -3.20
N LEU A 34 -8.14 -3.51 -3.77
CA LEU A 34 -9.13 -4.56 -3.55
C LEU A 34 -8.73 -5.47 -2.39
N PRO A 35 -9.69 -6.01 -1.62
CA PRO A 35 -9.41 -6.97 -0.56
C PRO A 35 -8.60 -8.19 -1.05
N SER A 36 -7.44 -8.43 -0.45
CA SER A 36 -6.62 -9.63 -0.67
C SER A 36 -6.88 -10.73 0.37
N GLY A 37 -7.48 -10.37 1.52
CA GLY A 37 -7.62 -11.26 2.67
C GLY A 37 -6.34 -11.44 3.50
N ALA A 38 -5.25 -10.77 3.11
CA ALA A 38 -3.97 -10.80 3.82
C ALA A 38 -3.87 -9.71 4.89
N VAL A 39 -2.87 -9.85 5.77
CA VAL A 39 -2.32 -8.75 6.57
C VAL A 39 -1.13 -8.18 5.81
N GLU A 40 -1.11 -6.87 5.61
CA GLU A 40 -0.09 -6.17 4.83
C GLU A 40 0.58 -5.11 5.71
N LEU A 41 1.90 -5.09 5.75
CA LEU A 41 2.69 -3.97 6.24
C LEU A 41 3.13 -3.16 5.03
N VAL A 42 2.76 -1.90 5.00
CA VAL A 42 3.02 -0.98 3.89
C VAL A 42 3.88 0.16 4.41
N ILE A 43 5.01 0.42 3.75
CA ILE A 43 5.95 1.50 4.10
C ILE A 43 6.09 2.42 2.90
N ASN A 44 5.81 3.71 3.11
CA ASN A 44 6.09 4.75 2.13
C ASN A 44 7.56 5.16 2.23
N LEU A 45 8.29 5.04 1.12
CA LEU A 45 9.69 5.40 1.03
C LEU A 45 9.90 6.80 0.44
N SER A 46 8.85 7.41 -0.10
CA SER A 46 8.91 8.74 -0.73
C SER A 46 8.40 9.87 0.17
N ASP A 47 7.57 9.55 1.15
CA ASP A 47 6.96 10.53 2.06
C ASP A 47 6.78 9.94 3.47
N ASP A 48 6.58 10.79 4.48
CA ASP A 48 6.38 10.39 5.88
C ASP A 48 4.90 10.13 6.24
N GLU A 49 4.03 10.07 5.23
CA GLU A 49 2.59 9.94 5.35
C GLU A 49 2.04 8.90 4.37
N ILE A 50 0.98 8.19 4.78
CA ILE A 50 0.14 7.35 3.92
C ILE A 50 -1.29 7.87 4.01
N ARG A 51 -1.94 8.04 2.84
CA ARG A 51 -3.31 8.56 2.74
C ARG A 51 -4.24 7.54 2.12
N ILE A 52 -5.28 7.20 2.87
CA ILE A 52 -6.32 6.26 2.44
C ILE A 52 -7.64 7.02 2.33
N TYR A 53 -8.27 6.92 1.17
CA TYR A 53 -9.50 7.63 0.84
C TYR A 53 -10.69 6.66 0.91
N ASP A 54 -11.69 7.04 1.70
CA ASP A 54 -12.97 6.31 1.76
C ASP A 54 -13.76 6.61 0.47
N PRO A 55 -14.25 5.59 -0.26
CA PRO A 55 -15.06 5.81 -1.45
C PRO A 55 -16.30 6.67 -1.21
N SER A 56 -16.86 6.63 0.01
CA SER A 56 -18.05 7.38 0.41
C SER A 56 -17.75 8.83 0.77
N HIS A 57 -16.51 9.13 1.17
CA HIS A 57 -16.07 10.46 1.59
C HIS A 57 -14.68 10.80 1.02
N PRO A 58 -14.57 10.92 -0.31
CA PRO A 58 -13.28 11.04 -0.99
C PRO A 58 -12.50 12.32 -0.71
N ASP A 59 -13.14 13.37 -0.18
CA ASP A 59 -12.49 14.65 0.09
C ASP A 59 -11.80 14.70 1.47
N ARG A 60 -11.96 13.64 2.27
CA ARG A 60 -11.43 13.54 3.63
C ARG A 60 -10.60 12.27 3.79
N PRO A 61 -9.33 12.26 3.34
CA PRO A 61 -8.47 11.11 3.53
C PRO A 61 -8.21 10.87 5.01
N ARG A 62 -8.14 9.59 5.37
CA ARG A 62 -7.50 9.15 6.60
C ARG A 62 -6.00 9.17 6.38
N ARG A 63 -5.29 9.75 7.33
CA ARG A 63 -3.85 9.99 7.29
C ARG A 63 -3.18 9.13 8.33
N TYR A 64 -2.11 8.46 7.93
CA TYR A 64 -1.30 7.61 8.77
C TYR A 64 0.16 8.05 8.65
N PRO A 65 0.98 7.89 9.70
CA PRO A 65 2.44 7.98 9.57
C PRO A 65 2.94 7.03 8.47
N GLY A 66 4.13 7.28 7.92
CA GLY A 66 4.71 6.64 6.72
C GLY A 66 4.83 5.12 6.72
N ALA A 67 4.33 4.41 7.73
CA ALA A 67 4.10 2.99 7.72
C ALA A 67 2.73 2.64 8.31
N VAL A 68 2.02 1.70 7.69
CA VAL A 68 0.71 1.21 8.15
C VAL A 68 0.62 -0.31 8.09
N VAL A 69 -0.02 -0.90 9.10
CA VAL A 69 -0.45 -2.30 9.05
C VAL A 69 -1.93 -2.33 8.69
N SER A 70 -2.25 -2.96 7.56
CA SER A 70 -3.62 -3.24 7.14
C SER A 70 -3.95 -4.70 7.45
N GLY A 71 -4.96 -4.93 8.28
CA GLY A 71 -5.55 -6.25 8.44
C GLY A 71 -6.50 -6.59 7.29
N PRO A 72 -7.14 -7.78 7.31
CA PRO A 72 -8.16 -8.14 6.33
C PRO A 72 -9.36 -7.18 6.40
N TYR A 73 -9.81 -6.70 5.24
CA TYR A 73 -10.92 -5.75 5.12
C TYR A 73 -11.97 -6.22 4.09
N ARG A 74 -13.21 -5.75 4.20
CA ARG A 74 -14.36 -6.24 3.39
C ARG A 74 -14.65 -5.43 2.13
N GLY A 75 -14.17 -4.20 2.04
CA GLY A 75 -14.47 -3.28 0.93
C GLY A 75 -13.23 -2.62 0.40
N PHE A 76 -13.24 -2.23 -0.87
CA PHE A 76 -12.10 -1.52 -1.46
C PHE A 76 -11.93 -0.13 -0.82
N PHE A 77 -10.72 0.38 -0.85
CA PHE A 77 -10.42 1.78 -0.56
C PHE A 77 -9.66 2.42 -1.71
N LEU A 78 -9.55 3.74 -1.68
CA LEU A 78 -8.86 4.51 -2.71
C LEU A 78 -7.52 5.02 -2.19
N ILE A 79 -6.52 5.09 -3.05
CA ILE A 79 -5.23 5.75 -2.80
C ILE A 79 -4.95 6.77 -3.92
N ASP A 80 -4.04 7.71 -3.65
CA ASP A 80 -3.42 8.53 -4.69
C ASP A 80 -2.07 7.90 -5.08
N PRO A 81 -1.94 7.33 -6.28
CA PRO A 81 -0.70 6.69 -6.70
C PRO A 81 0.50 7.66 -6.65
N LEU A 82 0.32 8.96 -6.91
CA LEU A 82 1.44 9.90 -6.87
C LEU A 82 2.05 10.04 -5.47
N GLN A 83 1.25 9.83 -4.43
CA GLN A 83 1.70 9.88 -3.03
C GLN A 83 2.24 8.52 -2.56
N HIS A 84 1.96 7.46 -3.32
CA HIS A 84 2.41 6.09 -3.10
C HIS A 84 3.43 5.69 -4.18
N ALA A 85 4.28 6.63 -4.59
CA ALA A 85 5.21 6.46 -5.70
C ALA A 85 6.36 5.49 -5.40
N SER A 86 6.59 5.14 -4.13
CA SER A 86 7.56 4.14 -3.71
C SER A 86 7.10 3.46 -2.42
N ILE A 87 6.62 2.22 -2.55
CA ILE A 87 6.03 1.43 -1.45
C ILE A 87 6.69 0.06 -1.35
N ILE A 88 7.02 -0.36 -0.13
CA ILE A 88 7.31 -1.76 0.25
C ILE A 88 6.14 -2.35 1.02
#